data_AF-A0A7X6TIU1-F1
#
_entry.id   AF-A0A7X6TIU1-F1
#
_cell.length_a   1.000
_cell.length_b   1.000
_cell.length_c   1.000
_cell.angle_alpha   90.00
_cell.angle_beta   90.00
_cell.angle_gamma   90.00
#
_symmetry.space_group_name_H-M   'P 1'
#
loop_
_entity.id
_entity.type
_entity.pdbx_description
1 polymer ?
#
loop_
_entity_poly.entity_id
_entity_poly.type
_entity_poly.pdbx_seq_one_letter_code
_entity_poly.pdbx_strand_id
1 'polypeptide(L)'
;MRPRPYRPLRTSLLALLLGLASLPAPSCAGETGTPPPAVVKTRLAVAPLSSTGEVVRNDDIDYTVLRPWTGNRVSVPEDTSANLQMIPQELTLNRTEIFLHNEAIEPLRAMAAAAAEAGVLLLVDSGYRSARYQRVIFRQFLEKGQRFENIARYVAPPGYSEHALGTVVDFHPSGRGFARSDAYRWLREHAATYGFHETLPRHGRHHFPWEPWHWKFQSDAADDLPRLAPHTVKRRPAPLATTLSVPAVNRPAIQAASAESLIEYQ
;
A
#
# COMPACT_ATOMS: atom_id res chain seq x y z
N MET A 1 -16.45 37.66 23.14
CA MET A 1 -16.37 36.17 23.23
C MET A 1 -14.90 35.78 23.26
N ARG A 2 -14.41 35.16 24.35
CA ARG A 2 -13.05 34.59 24.44
C ARG A 2 -13.16 33.06 24.35
N PRO A 3 -12.29 32.36 23.59
CA PRO A 3 -12.30 30.90 23.57
C PRO A 3 -11.72 30.34 24.88
N ARG A 4 -12.35 29.29 25.42
CA ARG A 4 -11.87 28.55 26.59
C ARG A 4 -10.65 27.70 26.23
N PRO A 5 -9.62 27.60 27.10
CA PRO A 5 -8.50 26.71 26.86
C PRO A 5 -8.86 25.24 27.12
N TYR A 6 -8.31 24.38 26.26
CA TYR A 6 -8.38 22.93 26.25
C TYR A 6 -7.69 22.33 27.49
N ARG A 7 -8.34 21.38 28.18
CA ARG A 7 -7.74 20.56 29.26
C ARG A 7 -7.47 19.15 28.72
N PRO A 8 -6.24 18.60 28.83
CA PRO A 8 -6.03 17.18 28.55
C PRO A 8 -6.56 16.31 29.71
N LEU A 9 -7.26 15.23 29.35
CA LEU A 9 -7.66 14.18 30.29
C LEU A 9 -6.41 13.45 30.81
N ARG A 10 -6.36 13.30 32.14
CA ARG A 10 -5.45 12.38 32.83
C ARG A 10 -6.03 10.97 32.71
N THR A 11 -5.34 10.07 32.03
CA THR A 11 -5.61 8.63 32.13
C THR A 11 -4.86 8.06 33.33
N SER A 12 -5.64 7.56 34.27
CA SER A 12 -5.21 6.90 35.50
C SER A 12 -4.48 5.59 35.20
N LEU A 13 -3.30 5.45 35.79
CA LEU A 13 -2.56 4.20 35.92
C LEU A 13 -3.27 3.36 36.99
N LEU A 14 -3.94 2.28 36.59
CA LEU A 14 -4.50 1.31 37.54
C LEU A 14 -3.43 0.25 37.81
N ALA A 15 -2.81 0.34 38.99
CA ALA A 15 -1.96 -0.69 39.56
C ALA A 15 -2.84 -1.83 40.08
N LEU A 16 -2.57 -3.07 39.63
CA LEU A 16 -3.10 -4.28 40.25
C LEU A 16 -1.96 -4.99 41.00
N LEU A 17 -2.00 -4.87 42.32
CA LEU A 17 -1.24 -5.63 43.29
C LEU A 17 -1.99 -6.93 43.62
N LEU A 18 -1.35 -8.08 43.45
CA LEU A 18 -1.60 -9.38 44.11
C LEU A 18 -0.42 -10.27 43.70
N GLY A 19 0.31 -11.00 44.53
CA GLY A 19 0.32 -11.27 45.96
C GLY A 19 1.48 -12.27 46.12
N LEU A 20 2.46 -11.97 46.97
CA LEU A 20 3.62 -12.82 47.21
C LEU A 20 3.22 -14.02 48.08
N ALA A 21 3.24 -15.22 47.52
CA ALA A 21 3.29 -16.46 48.28
C ALA A 21 4.68 -17.09 48.09
N SER A 22 5.40 -17.21 49.21
CA SER A 22 6.71 -17.87 49.30
C SER A 22 6.52 -19.38 49.21
N LEU A 23 7.28 -20.04 48.31
CA LEU A 23 7.42 -21.49 48.26
C LEU A 23 8.91 -21.86 48.37
N PRO A 24 9.24 -22.99 49.02
CA PRO A 24 10.61 -23.39 49.34
C PRO A 24 11.41 -23.93 48.13
N ALA A 25 12.73 -23.84 48.24
CA ALA A 25 13.73 -24.34 47.29
C ALA A 25 13.76 -25.89 47.20
N PRO A 26 14.31 -26.47 46.12
CA PRO A 26 14.07 -27.86 45.72
C PRO A 26 15.00 -28.87 46.42
N SER A 27 14.45 -30.05 46.72
CA SER A 27 15.22 -31.24 47.12
C SER A 27 15.54 -32.09 45.89
N CYS A 28 16.78 -32.56 45.77
CA CYS A 28 17.24 -33.51 44.78
C CYS A 28 16.51 -34.86 44.91
N ALA A 29 15.94 -35.34 43.81
CA ALA A 29 15.70 -36.76 43.56
C ALA A 29 15.65 -36.96 42.04
N GLY A 30 16.44 -37.90 41.52
CA GLY A 30 16.43 -38.27 40.12
C GLY A 30 15.27 -39.21 39.84
N GLU A 31 14.55 -38.97 38.75
CA GLU A 31 13.65 -39.94 38.13
C GLU A 31 13.75 -39.83 36.61
N THR A 32 14.05 -40.97 36.00
CA THR A 32 14.00 -41.25 34.57
C THR A 32 12.55 -41.33 34.12
N GLY A 33 12.11 -40.48 33.18
CA GLY A 33 10.75 -40.54 32.65
C GLY A 33 10.54 -39.72 31.37
N THR A 34 10.44 -40.44 30.25
CA THR A 34 9.68 -40.17 29.01
C THR A 34 9.84 -38.82 28.27
N PRO A 35 10.19 -38.80 26.96
CA PRO A 35 10.23 -37.56 26.19
C PRO A 35 8.82 -36.94 26.07
N PRO A 36 8.70 -35.60 26.01
CA PRO A 36 7.41 -34.93 25.89
C PRO A 36 6.72 -35.33 24.59
N PRO A 37 5.38 -35.43 24.56
CA PRO A 37 4.65 -35.77 23.34
C PRO A 37 4.93 -34.71 22.27
N ALA A 38 5.19 -35.17 21.05
CA ALA A 38 5.40 -34.31 19.90
C ALA A 38 4.23 -33.33 19.76
N VAL A 39 4.54 -32.03 19.66
CA VAL A 39 3.56 -31.00 19.30
C VAL A 39 3.08 -31.31 17.89
N VAL A 40 1.93 -31.98 17.80
CA VAL A 40 1.21 -32.12 16.53
C VAL A 40 0.77 -30.72 16.13
N LYS A 41 1.41 -30.15 15.11
CA LYS A 41 0.90 -28.96 14.42
C LYS A 41 -0.43 -29.34 13.77
N THR A 42 -1.53 -29.19 14.50
CA THR A 42 -2.86 -29.41 13.95
C THR A 42 -3.12 -28.36 12.87
N ARG A 43 -3.07 -28.80 11.60
CA ARG A 43 -3.46 -28.00 10.45
C ARG A 43 -4.94 -27.68 10.62
N LEU A 44 -5.28 -26.42 10.85
CA LEU A 44 -6.67 -25.98 10.93
C LEU A 44 -7.30 -26.21 9.55
N ALA A 45 -8.15 -27.23 9.42
CA ALA A 45 -8.87 -27.51 8.19
C ALA A 45 -9.99 -26.47 8.04
N VAL A 46 -9.87 -25.61 7.02
CA VAL A 46 -10.92 -24.68 6.62
C VAL A 46 -11.91 -25.43 5.72
N ALA A 47 -13.20 -25.35 6.04
CA ALA A 47 -14.29 -26.00 5.31
C ALA A 47 -14.43 -25.45 3.87
N PRO A 48 -14.82 -26.27 2.87
CA PRO A 48 -14.83 -25.85 1.48
C PRO A 48 -16.15 -25.15 1.13
N LEU A 49 -16.08 -23.95 0.57
CA LEU A 49 -17.23 -23.31 -0.08
C LEU A 49 -16.85 -22.89 -1.52
N SER A 50 -17.42 -23.67 -2.46
CA SER A 50 -17.71 -23.42 -3.88
C SER A 50 -16.62 -22.91 -4.85
N SER A 51 -16.02 -23.87 -5.56
CA SER A 51 -15.96 -24.04 -7.04
C SER A 51 -15.25 -23.05 -7.98
N THR A 52 -14.23 -22.33 -7.52
CA THR A 52 -12.95 -22.23 -8.25
C THR A 52 -11.87 -22.11 -7.19
N GLY A 53 -11.29 -23.25 -6.78
CA GLY A 53 -10.37 -23.37 -5.64
C GLY A 53 -8.99 -22.77 -5.89
N GLU A 54 -8.94 -21.48 -6.25
CA GLU A 54 -7.69 -20.74 -6.35
C GLU A 54 -7.09 -20.58 -4.94
N VAL A 55 -5.84 -20.99 -4.79
CA VAL A 55 -5.10 -20.94 -3.53
C VAL A 55 -3.87 -20.09 -3.72
N VAL A 56 -3.66 -19.15 -2.81
CA VAL A 56 -2.41 -18.42 -2.69
C VAL A 56 -1.65 -18.97 -1.49
N ARG A 57 -0.41 -19.37 -1.76
CA ARG A 57 0.53 -19.78 -0.72
C ARG A 57 1.28 -18.57 -0.17
N ASN A 58 1.22 -18.39 1.14
CA ASN A 58 2.11 -17.51 1.87
C ASN A 58 2.90 -18.35 2.87
N ASP A 59 4.15 -18.68 2.51
CA ASP A 59 5.01 -19.63 3.21
C ASP A 59 4.36 -21.03 3.34
N ASP A 60 4.12 -21.51 4.56
CA ASP A 60 3.55 -22.83 4.83
C ASP A 60 2.02 -22.84 4.87
N ILE A 61 1.38 -21.67 4.68
CA ILE A 61 -0.07 -21.51 4.79
C ILE A 61 -0.68 -21.23 3.41
N ASP A 62 -1.67 -22.06 3.08
CA ASP A 62 -2.48 -21.97 1.87
C ASP A 62 -3.77 -21.24 2.19
N TYR A 63 -4.06 -20.16 1.47
CA TYR A 63 -5.28 -19.37 1.63
C TYR A 63 -6.15 -19.45 0.39
N THR A 64 -7.45 -19.69 0.59
CA THR A 64 -8.44 -19.62 -0.48
C THR A 64 -8.60 -18.17 -0.93
N VAL A 65 -8.50 -17.95 -2.23
CA VAL A 65 -8.74 -16.64 -2.84
C VAL A 65 -10.24 -16.39 -2.92
N LEU A 66 -10.71 -15.39 -2.20
CA LEU A 66 -12.11 -14.98 -2.18
C LEU A 66 -12.38 -13.90 -3.24
N ARG A 67 -13.66 -13.73 -3.59
CA ARG A 67 -14.11 -12.56 -4.34
C ARG A 67 -13.72 -11.27 -3.59
N PRO A 68 -13.39 -10.17 -4.29
CA PRO A 68 -13.44 -10.01 -5.76
C PRO A 68 -12.25 -10.59 -6.53
N TRP A 69 -11.24 -11.16 -5.86
CA TRP A 69 -9.98 -11.54 -6.50
C TRP A 69 -10.04 -12.83 -7.32
N THR A 70 -10.92 -13.77 -6.97
CA THR A 70 -11.10 -15.04 -7.71
C THR A 70 -11.31 -14.76 -9.21
N GLY A 71 -10.54 -15.42 -10.07
CA GLY A 71 -10.56 -15.23 -11.52
C GLY A 71 -9.82 -13.99 -12.04
N ASN A 72 -9.28 -13.14 -11.17
CA ASN A 72 -8.62 -11.87 -11.52
C ASN A 72 -7.12 -11.87 -11.20
N ARG A 73 -6.46 -13.03 -11.35
CA ARG A 73 -5.01 -13.12 -11.18
C ARG A 73 -4.30 -12.27 -12.23
N VAL A 74 -3.31 -11.50 -11.81
CA VAL A 74 -2.53 -10.65 -12.71
C VAL A 74 -1.47 -11.48 -13.41
N SER A 75 -1.46 -11.45 -14.74
CA SER A 75 -0.39 -12.03 -15.57
C SER A 75 0.73 -11.00 -15.71
N VAL A 76 1.86 -11.27 -15.05
CA VAL A 76 3.02 -10.36 -15.03
C VAL A 76 4.01 -10.79 -16.12
N PRO A 77 4.35 -9.94 -17.09
CA PRO A 77 5.40 -10.22 -18.08
C PRO A 77 6.73 -10.55 -17.40
N GLU A 78 7.45 -11.56 -17.92
CA GLU A 78 8.72 -12.03 -17.32
C GLU A 78 9.80 -10.94 -17.28
N ASP A 79 9.78 -10.04 -18.26
CA ASP A 79 10.70 -8.92 -18.41
C ASP A 79 10.33 -7.69 -17.58
N THR A 80 9.19 -7.69 -16.87
CA THR A 80 8.73 -6.54 -16.07
C THR A 80 9.82 -5.97 -15.18
N SER A 81 10.58 -6.84 -14.48
CA SER A 81 11.62 -6.41 -13.54
C SER A 81 12.86 -5.84 -14.23
N ALA A 82 13.13 -6.27 -15.47
CA ALA A 82 14.24 -5.76 -16.28
C ALA A 82 13.91 -4.39 -16.90
N ASN A 83 12.63 -4.07 -17.06
CA ASN A 83 12.14 -2.82 -17.65
C ASN A 83 11.72 -1.79 -16.59
N LEU A 84 12.13 -1.94 -15.33
CA LEU A 84 11.86 -0.95 -14.29
C LEU A 84 12.88 0.20 -14.32
N GLN A 85 12.37 1.40 -14.13
CA GLN A 85 13.15 2.61 -13.94
C GLN A 85 12.68 3.33 -12.68
N MET A 86 13.61 3.97 -11.98
CA MET A 86 13.29 4.78 -10.80
C MET A 86 12.52 6.03 -11.20
N ILE A 87 11.41 6.30 -10.52
CA ILE A 87 10.67 7.56 -10.63
C ILE A 87 11.57 8.68 -10.11
N PRO A 88 11.66 9.84 -10.79
CA PRO A 88 12.39 10.99 -10.28
C PRO A 88 11.95 11.33 -8.84
N GLN A 89 12.90 11.40 -7.91
CA GLN A 89 12.61 11.47 -6.47
C GLN A 89 11.80 12.71 -6.09
N GLU A 90 11.89 13.80 -6.85
CA GLU A 90 11.03 14.99 -6.70
C GLU A 90 9.54 14.73 -6.91
N LEU A 91 9.18 13.65 -7.61
CA LEU A 91 7.80 13.21 -7.80
C LEU A 91 7.35 12.18 -6.76
N THR A 92 8.21 11.80 -5.82
CA THR A 92 7.92 10.76 -4.82
C THR A 92 7.77 11.35 -3.43
N LEU A 93 6.86 10.79 -2.64
CA LEU A 93 6.70 11.16 -1.23
C LEU A 93 8.03 10.93 -0.50
N ASN A 94 8.49 11.93 0.26
CA ASN A 94 9.75 11.86 1.02
C ASN A 94 11.00 11.50 0.18
N ARG A 95 10.98 11.71 -1.14
CA ARG A 95 12.09 11.37 -2.05
C ARG A 95 12.47 9.88 -2.01
N THR A 96 11.51 8.99 -1.76
CA THR A 96 11.76 7.55 -1.69
C THR A 96 12.08 6.94 -3.06
N GLU A 97 12.82 5.84 -3.05
CA GLU A 97 13.11 5.06 -4.26
C GLU A 97 11.88 4.23 -4.66
N ILE A 98 11.13 4.75 -5.62
CA ILE A 98 9.95 4.07 -6.20
C ILE A 98 10.26 3.76 -7.66
N PHE A 99 9.89 2.56 -8.11
CA PHE A 99 10.13 2.09 -9.46
C PHE A 99 8.83 1.98 -10.25
N LEU A 100 8.91 2.22 -11.54
CA LEU A 100 7.82 2.10 -12.51
C LEU A 100 8.38 1.51 -13.82
N HIS A 101 7.54 0.89 -14.62
CA HIS A 101 7.89 0.46 -15.96
C HIS A 101 8.40 1.66 -16.77
N ASN A 102 9.49 1.49 -17.51
CA ASN A 102 10.18 2.55 -18.25
C ASN A 102 9.24 3.34 -19.18
N GLU A 103 8.31 2.66 -19.86
CA GLU A 103 7.31 3.27 -20.75
C GLU A 103 6.38 4.27 -20.03
N ALA A 104 6.16 4.10 -18.72
CA ALA A 104 5.26 4.95 -17.94
C ALA A 104 5.98 6.14 -17.29
N ILE A 105 7.32 6.21 -17.35
CA ILE A 105 8.10 7.27 -16.68
C ILE A 105 7.87 8.63 -17.33
N GLU A 106 8.08 8.75 -18.64
CA GLU A 106 7.89 10.04 -19.33
C GLU A 106 6.43 10.52 -19.31
N PRO A 107 5.43 9.65 -19.52
CA PRO A 107 4.03 10.02 -19.31
C PRO A 107 3.74 10.52 -17.89
N LEU A 108 4.30 9.87 -16.85
CA LEU A 108 4.16 10.33 -15.46
C LEU A 108 4.80 11.71 -15.25
N ARG A 109 6.00 11.95 -15.78
CA ARG A 109 6.69 13.24 -15.68
C ARG A 109 5.90 14.35 -16.36
N ALA A 110 5.37 14.09 -17.55
CA ALA A 110 4.54 15.04 -18.29
C ALA A 110 3.24 15.37 -17.56
N MET A 111 2.58 14.34 -17.03
CA MET A 111 1.37 14.49 -16.22
C MET A 111 1.62 15.34 -14.96
N ALA A 112 2.69 15.03 -14.23
CA ALA A 112 3.07 15.77 -13.03
C ALA A 112 3.44 17.23 -13.33
N ALA A 113 4.15 17.49 -14.42
CA ALA A 113 4.48 18.85 -14.85
C ALA A 113 3.22 19.66 -15.20
N ALA A 114 2.28 19.09 -15.96
CA ALA A 114 1.04 19.76 -16.31
C ALA A 114 0.15 20.03 -15.09
N ALA A 115 0.10 19.09 -14.14
CA ALA A 115 -0.58 19.30 -12.86
C ALA A 115 0.06 20.46 -12.09
N ALA A 116 1.39 20.53 -12.04
CA ALA A 116 2.12 21.59 -11.34
C ALA A 116 1.83 22.98 -11.93
N GLU A 117 1.75 23.12 -13.26
CA GLU A 117 1.36 24.36 -13.93
C GLU A 117 -0.08 24.79 -13.58
N ALA A 118 -0.95 23.83 -13.26
CA ALA A 118 -2.30 24.08 -12.74
C ALA A 118 -2.35 24.31 -11.22
N GLY A 119 -1.20 24.37 -10.54
CA GLY A 119 -1.11 24.52 -9.07
C GLY A 119 -1.45 23.25 -8.30
N VAL A 120 -1.49 22.09 -8.96
CA VAL A 120 -1.80 20.78 -8.37
C VAL A 120 -0.52 19.98 -8.19
N LEU A 121 -0.26 19.52 -6.96
CA LEU A 121 0.89 18.68 -6.66
C LEU A 121 0.50 17.20 -6.72
N LEU A 122 1.21 16.44 -7.56
CA LEU A 122 1.14 14.98 -7.59
C LEU A 122 2.41 14.40 -6.97
N LEU A 123 2.25 13.62 -5.90
CA LEU A 123 3.34 12.87 -5.25
C LEU A 123 3.00 11.38 -5.27
N VAL A 124 3.93 10.56 -5.74
CA VAL A 124 3.81 9.10 -5.76
C VAL A 124 4.21 8.54 -4.40
N ASP A 125 3.32 7.79 -3.78
CA ASP A 125 3.51 7.08 -2.51
C ASP A 125 3.98 5.63 -2.75
N SER A 126 3.48 5.02 -3.83
CA SER A 126 3.73 3.61 -4.16
C SER A 126 3.76 3.36 -5.67
N GLY A 127 4.57 2.40 -6.11
CA GLY A 127 4.78 2.02 -7.51
C GLY A 127 4.90 0.51 -7.66
N TYR A 128 5.89 0.01 -8.41
CA TYR A 128 6.12 -1.42 -8.57
C TYR A 128 6.21 -2.17 -7.23
N ARG A 129 5.47 -3.28 -7.13
CA ARG A 129 5.52 -4.22 -5.99
C ARG A 129 5.60 -5.65 -6.49
N SER A 130 6.72 -6.31 -6.20
CA SER A 130 6.86 -7.74 -6.52
C SER A 130 5.86 -8.60 -5.74
N ALA A 131 5.51 -9.77 -6.27
CA ALA A 131 4.68 -10.74 -5.54
C ALA A 131 5.30 -11.15 -4.20
N ARG A 132 6.64 -11.15 -4.10
CA ARG A 132 7.36 -11.39 -2.83
C ARG A 132 7.12 -10.27 -1.82
N TYR A 133 7.17 -9.02 -2.27
CA TYR A 133 6.87 -7.88 -1.41
C TYR A 133 5.40 -7.92 -0.93
N GLN A 134 4.47 -8.27 -1.83
CA GLN A 134 3.06 -8.42 -1.48
C GLN A 134 2.82 -9.49 -0.41
N ARG A 135 3.60 -10.60 -0.43
CA ARG A 135 3.56 -11.61 0.65
C ARG A 135 3.96 -11.05 2.01
N VAL A 136 4.98 -10.20 2.05
CA VAL A 136 5.44 -9.53 3.28
C VAL A 136 4.35 -8.62 3.84
N ILE A 137 3.67 -7.84 3.00
CA ILE A 137 2.53 -7.01 3.44
C ILE A 137 1.45 -7.88 4.09
N PHE A 138 1.06 -8.98 3.45
CA PHE A 138 0.07 -9.90 4.01
C PHE A 138 0.52 -10.48 5.36
N ARG A 139 1.79 -10.89 5.46
CA ARG A 139 2.35 -11.44 6.69
C ARG A 139 2.25 -10.44 7.85
N GLN A 140 2.59 -9.18 7.61
CA GLN A 140 2.52 -8.14 8.64
C GLN A 140 1.11 -7.94 9.19
N PHE A 141 0.07 -8.08 8.36
CA PHE A 141 -1.32 -8.02 8.83
C PHE A 141 -1.71 -9.27 9.62
N LEU A 142 -1.29 -10.45 9.18
CA LEU A 142 -1.53 -11.71 9.90
C LEU A 142 -0.85 -11.72 11.28
N GLU A 143 0.39 -11.23 11.36
CA GLU A 143 1.14 -11.08 12.62
C GLU A 143 0.47 -10.10 13.60
N LYS A 144 -0.30 -9.13 13.07
CA LYS A 144 -1.14 -8.22 13.86
C LYS A 144 -2.48 -8.84 14.28
N GLY A 145 -2.66 -10.16 14.08
CA GLY A 145 -3.86 -10.90 14.48
C GLY A 145 -5.03 -10.76 13.51
N GLN A 146 -4.84 -10.16 12.34
CA GLN A 146 -5.90 -10.07 11.35
C GLN A 146 -6.07 -11.38 10.60
N ARG A 147 -7.32 -11.69 10.23
CA ARG A 147 -7.63 -12.86 9.42
C ARG A 147 -7.41 -12.57 7.95
N PHE A 148 -6.91 -13.55 7.20
CA PHE A 148 -6.70 -13.43 5.76
C PHE A 148 -7.96 -12.96 5.03
N GLU A 149 -9.12 -13.53 5.38
CA GLU A 149 -10.40 -13.16 4.75
C GLU A 149 -10.77 -11.69 4.98
N ASN A 150 -10.30 -11.07 6.06
CA ASN A 150 -10.54 -9.66 6.32
C ASN A 150 -9.56 -8.79 5.53
N ILE A 151 -8.27 -9.15 5.54
CA ILE A 151 -7.22 -8.45 4.78
C ILE A 151 -7.55 -8.46 3.29
N ALA A 152 -7.94 -9.62 2.77
CA ALA A 152 -8.31 -9.81 1.37
C ALA A 152 -9.60 -9.08 0.97
N ARG A 153 -10.31 -8.38 1.88
CA ARG A 153 -11.41 -7.49 1.47
C ARG A 153 -10.90 -6.17 0.91
N TYR A 154 -9.67 -5.77 1.22
CA TYR A 154 -9.13 -4.46 0.85
C TYR A 154 -7.69 -4.50 0.33
N VAL A 155 -6.94 -5.58 0.57
CA VAL A 155 -5.59 -5.76 0.00
C VAL A 155 -5.61 -6.90 -0.99
N ALA A 156 -5.09 -6.66 -2.19
CA ALA A 156 -4.92 -7.70 -3.21
C ALA A 156 -3.97 -8.81 -2.73
N PRO A 157 -4.39 -10.09 -2.75
CA PRO A 157 -3.51 -11.21 -2.44
C PRO A 157 -2.25 -11.25 -3.33
N PRO A 158 -1.15 -11.89 -2.90
CA PRO A 158 0.02 -12.11 -3.75
C PRO A 158 -0.34 -12.71 -5.11
N GLY A 159 0.02 -12.01 -6.20
CA GLY A 159 -0.32 -12.38 -7.58
C GLY A 159 -1.60 -11.75 -8.13
N TYR A 160 -2.32 -10.95 -7.34
CA TYR A 160 -3.56 -10.26 -7.75
C TYR A 160 -3.43 -8.73 -7.72
N SER A 161 -2.26 -8.20 -7.30
CA SER A 161 -2.01 -6.75 -7.29
C SER A 161 -1.52 -6.28 -8.65
N GLU A 162 -2.17 -5.24 -9.20
CA GLU A 162 -1.74 -4.62 -10.46
C GLU A 162 -0.36 -3.97 -10.36
N HIS A 163 0.11 -3.60 -9.15
CA HIS A 163 1.47 -3.08 -8.94
C HIS A 163 2.57 -4.04 -9.37
N ALA A 164 2.26 -5.34 -9.48
CA ALA A 164 3.21 -6.32 -9.98
C ALA A 164 3.54 -6.12 -11.47
N LEU A 165 2.70 -5.40 -12.22
CA LEU A 165 2.93 -5.03 -13.62
C LEU A 165 3.95 -3.89 -13.77
N GLY A 166 4.24 -3.17 -12.69
CA GLY A 166 5.09 -1.98 -12.75
C GLY A 166 4.46 -0.78 -13.45
N THR A 167 3.21 -0.85 -13.90
CA THR A 167 2.52 0.24 -14.61
C THR A 167 1.54 1.02 -13.73
N VAL A 168 1.55 0.80 -12.42
CA VAL A 168 0.65 1.46 -11.47
C VAL A 168 1.40 2.41 -10.57
N VAL A 169 0.80 3.58 -10.32
CA VAL A 169 1.18 4.49 -9.23
C VAL A 169 0.03 4.67 -8.26
N ASP A 170 0.37 4.69 -6.97
CA ASP A 170 -0.50 5.22 -5.92
C ASP A 170 -0.08 6.65 -5.60
N PHE A 171 -0.99 7.60 -5.69
CA PHE A 171 -0.73 8.98 -5.30
C PHE A 171 -0.95 9.21 -3.80
N HIS A 172 -0.20 10.16 -3.25
CA HIS A 172 -0.32 10.59 -1.87
C HIS A 172 -1.43 11.65 -1.70
N PRO A 173 -2.23 11.58 -0.61
CA PRO A 173 -2.31 10.48 0.34
C PRO A 173 -2.94 9.23 -0.26
N SER A 174 -2.32 8.06 -0.06
CA SER A 174 -2.88 6.77 -0.53
C SER A 174 -3.97 6.26 0.40
N GLY A 175 -5.10 6.95 0.39
CA GLY A 175 -6.29 6.63 1.19
C GLY A 175 -7.55 7.32 0.66
N ARG A 176 -8.73 6.89 1.12
CA ARG A 176 -10.03 7.34 0.57
C ARG A 176 -10.23 8.86 0.58
N GLY A 177 -9.55 9.56 1.49
CA GLY A 177 -9.53 11.02 1.54
C GLY A 177 -9.00 11.68 0.27
N PHE A 178 -8.17 10.98 -0.52
CA PHE A 178 -7.66 11.46 -1.81
C PHE A 178 -8.78 11.89 -2.76
N ALA A 179 -9.92 11.21 -2.74
CA ALA A 179 -11.08 11.55 -3.58
C ALA A 179 -11.63 12.98 -3.39
N ARG A 180 -11.31 13.62 -2.26
CA ARG A 180 -11.72 15.01 -1.97
C ARG A 180 -10.65 16.03 -2.33
N SER A 181 -9.50 15.59 -2.82
CA SER A 181 -8.37 16.46 -3.15
C SER A 181 -8.51 17.10 -4.52
N ASP A 182 -7.81 18.21 -4.70
CA ASP A 182 -7.65 18.88 -5.99
C ASP A 182 -6.90 17.99 -6.98
N ALA A 183 -5.94 17.20 -6.49
CA ALA A 183 -5.20 16.21 -7.27
C ALA A 183 -6.13 15.16 -7.89
N TYR A 184 -7.05 14.59 -7.12
CA TYR A 184 -8.00 13.61 -7.67
C TYR A 184 -8.90 14.24 -8.73
N ARG A 185 -9.43 15.44 -8.48
CA ARG A 185 -10.27 16.14 -9.47
C ARG A 185 -9.50 16.40 -10.77
N TRP A 186 -8.26 16.87 -10.67
CA TRP A 186 -7.41 17.10 -11.83
C TRP A 186 -7.11 15.79 -12.59
N LEU A 187 -6.76 14.71 -11.89
CA LEU A 187 -6.49 13.42 -12.53
C LEU A 187 -7.72 12.86 -13.27
N ARG A 188 -8.92 13.01 -12.69
CA ARG A 188 -10.18 12.59 -13.32
C ARG A 188 -10.44 13.27 -14.66
N GLU A 189 -9.93 14.48 -14.86
CA GLU A 189 -10.10 15.27 -16.08
C GLU A 189 -8.94 15.09 -17.08
N HIS A 190 -7.72 14.86 -16.60
CA HIS A 190 -6.51 14.98 -17.42
C HIS A 190 -5.65 13.71 -17.52
N ALA A 191 -5.73 12.77 -16.58
CA ALA A 191 -4.77 11.65 -16.51
C ALA A 191 -4.80 10.76 -17.77
N ALA A 192 -5.98 10.59 -18.38
CA ALA A 192 -6.15 9.81 -19.60
C ALA A 192 -5.34 10.37 -20.79
N THR A 193 -5.13 11.69 -20.85
CA THR A 193 -4.27 12.34 -21.87
C THR A 193 -2.80 11.92 -21.74
N TYR A 194 -2.40 11.36 -20.60
CA TYR A 194 -1.08 10.82 -20.33
C TYR A 194 -1.08 9.29 -20.23
N GLY A 195 -2.17 8.63 -20.64
CA GLY A 195 -2.33 7.17 -20.60
C GLY A 195 -2.61 6.59 -19.20
N PHE A 196 -2.89 7.42 -18.18
CA PHE A 196 -3.21 6.97 -16.83
C PHE A 196 -4.73 6.91 -16.58
N HIS A 197 -5.18 5.79 -16.02
CA HIS A 197 -6.60 5.53 -15.74
C HIS A 197 -6.82 5.02 -14.31
N GLU A 198 -7.90 5.45 -13.67
CA GLU A 198 -8.38 4.90 -12.40
C GLU A 198 -9.00 3.52 -12.66
N THR A 199 -8.26 2.44 -12.40
CA THR A 199 -8.68 1.06 -12.67
C THR A 199 -9.52 0.44 -11.54
N LEU A 200 -9.52 1.05 -10.36
CA LEU A 200 -10.29 0.61 -9.20
C LEU A 200 -11.37 1.64 -8.80
N PRO A 201 -12.34 1.99 -9.66
CA PRO A 201 -13.33 3.04 -9.40
C PRO A 201 -14.47 2.59 -8.48
N ARG A 202 -15.17 3.57 -7.87
CA ARG A 202 -16.25 3.35 -6.89
C ARG A 202 -17.38 2.44 -7.33
N HIS A 203 -17.66 2.39 -8.63
CA HIS A 203 -18.77 1.62 -9.22
C HIS A 203 -18.26 0.66 -10.30
N GLY A 204 -17.10 0.04 -10.08
CA GLY A 204 -16.50 -0.93 -11.00
C GLY A 204 -17.27 -2.26 -11.10
N ARG A 205 -17.22 -2.90 -12.27
CA ARG A 205 -17.93 -4.16 -12.58
C ARG A 205 -17.47 -5.35 -11.74
N HIS A 206 -16.22 -5.33 -11.27
CA HIS A 206 -15.58 -6.46 -10.59
C HIS A 206 -15.67 -6.39 -9.06
N HIS A 207 -16.39 -5.41 -8.50
CA HIS A 207 -16.57 -5.22 -7.05
C HIS A 207 -15.25 -5.09 -6.26
N PHE A 208 -14.18 -4.63 -6.92
CA PHE A 208 -12.95 -4.30 -6.22
C PHE A 208 -13.17 -3.15 -5.23
N PRO A 209 -12.39 -3.09 -4.15
CA PRO A 209 -12.36 -1.94 -3.26
C PRO A 209 -12.04 -0.68 -4.07
N TRP A 210 -12.82 0.37 -3.85
CA TRP A 210 -12.52 1.66 -4.48
C TRP A 210 -11.25 2.27 -3.91
N GLU A 211 -10.29 2.55 -4.78
CA GLU A 211 -8.99 3.14 -4.46
C GLU A 211 -8.75 4.38 -5.33
N PRO A 212 -9.25 5.56 -4.92
CA PRO A 212 -9.15 6.79 -5.74
C PRO A 212 -7.71 7.24 -6.02
N TRP A 213 -6.74 6.73 -5.25
CA TRP A 213 -5.32 7.04 -5.39
C TRP A 213 -4.60 6.12 -6.39
N HIS A 214 -5.22 5.02 -6.85
CA HIS A 214 -4.60 3.98 -7.68
C HIS A 214 -4.83 4.25 -9.18
N TRP A 215 -3.75 4.56 -9.90
CA TRP A 215 -3.81 4.92 -11.32
C TRP A 215 -2.83 4.07 -12.13
N LYS A 216 -3.34 3.46 -13.21
CA LYS A 216 -2.59 2.55 -14.08
C LYS A 216 -2.31 3.19 -15.43
N PHE A 217 -1.06 3.09 -15.87
CA PHE A 217 -0.65 3.41 -17.22
C PHE A 217 -1.03 2.29 -18.20
N GLN A 218 -1.61 2.66 -19.35
CA GLN A 218 -1.95 1.73 -20.43
C GLN A 218 -1.36 2.25 -21.75
N SER A 219 -0.47 1.46 -22.35
CA SER A 219 0.29 1.80 -23.56
C SER A 219 -0.57 1.97 -24.81
N ASP A 220 -1.78 1.42 -24.86
CA ASP A 220 -2.66 1.54 -26.04
C ASP A 220 -3.16 3.00 -26.25
N ALA A 221 -2.96 3.87 -25.26
CA ALA A 221 -3.15 5.32 -25.37
C ALA A 221 -1.87 6.06 -25.80
N ALA A 222 -0.72 5.38 -25.91
CA ALA A 222 0.58 5.97 -26.19
C ALA A 222 0.77 6.38 -27.67
N ASP A 223 0.05 5.74 -28.59
CA ASP A 223 0.09 6.10 -30.02
C ASP A 223 -0.51 7.49 -30.31
N ASP A 224 -1.39 7.98 -29.42
CA ASP A 224 -2.06 9.29 -29.50
C ASP A 224 -1.56 10.30 -28.45
N LEU A 225 -0.50 9.99 -27.69
CA LEU A 225 0.14 11.00 -26.85
C LEU A 225 0.57 12.15 -27.76
N PRO A 226 0.26 13.42 -27.42
CA PRO A 226 0.88 14.54 -28.08
C PRO A 226 2.38 14.27 -28.01
N ARG A 227 3.05 14.11 -29.16
CA ARG A 227 4.52 14.02 -29.19
C ARG A 227 5.01 15.28 -28.49
N LEU A 228 5.36 15.15 -27.20
CA LEU A 228 5.85 16.27 -26.42
C LEU A 228 7.13 16.67 -27.13
N ALA A 229 7.09 17.82 -27.80
CA ALA A 229 8.28 18.40 -28.37
C ALA A 229 9.32 18.45 -27.24
N PRO A 230 10.59 18.11 -27.50
CA PRO A 230 11.62 18.15 -26.47
C PRO A 230 11.54 19.51 -25.81
N HIS A 231 11.19 19.52 -24.52
CA HIS A 231 11.04 20.75 -23.77
C HIS A 231 12.40 21.44 -23.77
N THR A 232 12.54 22.47 -24.61
CA THR A 232 13.57 23.47 -24.42
C THR A 232 13.23 24.17 -23.12
N VAL A 233 13.88 23.75 -22.05
CA VAL A 233 13.88 24.48 -20.79
C VAL A 233 14.44 25.86 -21.11
N LYS A 234 13.57 26.85 -21.34
CA LYS A 234 13.96 28.26 -21.24
C LYS A 234 14.34 28.45 -19.78
N ARG A 235 15.65 28.41 -19.50
CA ARG A 235 16.22 28.69 -18.18
C ARG A 235 15.74 30.09 -17.76
N ARG A 236 14.72 30.16 -16.90
CA ARG A 236 14.45 31.38 -16.13
C ARG A 236 15.58 31.52 -15.11
N PRO A 237 16.14 32.73 -14.89
CA PRO A 237 17.07 32.94 -13.80
C PRO A 237 16.40 32.54 -12.48
N ALA A 238 17.13 31.78 -11.66
CA ALA A 238 16.65 31.29 -10.39
C ALA A 238 16.18 32.44 -9.50
N PRO A 239 15.00 32.37 -8.85
CA PRO A 239 14.70 33.27 -7.76
C PRO A 239 15.66 32.98 -6.60
N LEU A 240 16.11 34.05 -5.94
CA LEU A 240 16.94 33.97 -4.74
C LEU A 240 16.30 33.02 -3.71
N ALA A 241 17.09 32.04 -3.26
CA ALA A 241 16.66 31.02 -2.32
C ALA A 241 16.14 31.67 -1.03
N THR A 242 14.84 31.59 -0.80
CA THR A 242 14.27 31.71 0.54
C THR A 242 14.28 30.30 1.14
N THR A 243 15.26 30.03 1.99
CA THR A 243 15.38 28.78 2.74
C THR A 243 14.23 28.66 3.72
N LEU A 244 13.17 27.94 3.35
CA LEU A 244 12.22 27.40 4.33
C LEU A 244 12.88 26.18 4.97
N SER A 245 13.40 26.36 6.19
CA SER A 245 13.85 25.26 7.04
C SER A 245 12.65 24.42 7.46
N VAL A 246 12.57 23.19 6.93
CA VAL A 246 11.69 22.15 7.46
C VAL A 246 12.49 21.38 8.52
N PRO A 247 12.04 21.29 9.78
CA PRO A 247 12.77 20.56 10.80
C PRO A 247 12.75 19.06 10.49
N ALA A 248 13.89 18.40 10.70
CA ALA A 248 14.03 16.95 10.59
C ALA A 248 13.13 16.26 11.63
N VAL A 249 12.11 15.55 11.15
CA VAL A 249 11.29 14.65 11.97
C VAL A 249 11.81 13.23 11.79
N ASN A 250 12.13 12.59 12.92
CA ASN A 250 12.55 11.19 12.99
C ASN A 250 11.46 10.24 12.44
N ARG A 251 11.92 9.23 11.69
CA ARG A 251 11.12 8.18 11.05
C ARG A 251 10.20 7.43 12.03
N PRO A 252 8.96 7.13 11.60
CA PRO A 252 8.37 5.82 11.79
C PRO A 252 8.38 5.03 10.47
N ALA A 253 8.36 3.70 10.59
CA ALA A 253 8.22 2.77 9.49
C ALA A 253 6.98 3.07 8.64
N ILE A 254 7.05 2.70 7.35
CA ILE A 254 5.96 2.76 6.38
C ILE A 254 4.66 2.29 7.05
N GLN A 255 3.74 3.24 7.29
CA GLN A 255 2.37 2.93 7.67
C GLN A 255 1.73 2.30 6.43
N ALA A 256 1.76 0.97 6.34
CA ALA A 256 0.66 0.27 5.72
C ALA A 256 -0.61 0.89 6.31
N ALA A 257 -1.48 1.45 5.46
CA ALA A 257 -2.74 2.04 5.87
C ALA A 257 -3.32 1.18 6.99
N SER A 258 -3.38 1.74 8.21
CA SER A 258 -3.85 0.98 9.37
C SER A 258 -5.20 0.40 9.00
N ALA A 259 -5.40 -0.91 9.19
CA ALA A 259 -6.70 -1.52 8.92
C ALA A 259 -7.84 -0.81 9.66
N GLU A 260 -7.55 -0.10 10.75
CA GLU A 260 -8.50 0.76 11.47
C GLU A 260 -9.06 1.91 10.60
N SER A 261 -8.26 2.54 9.73
CA SER A 261 -8.76 3.60 8.83
C SER A 261 -9.63 3.05 7.68
N LEU A 262 -9.67 1.73 7.50
CA LEU A 262 -10.52 1.04 6.52
C LEU A 262 -11.79 0.48 7.16
N ILE A 263 -11.87 0.43 8.50
CA ILE A 263 -13.01 -0.12 9.24
C ILE A 263 -13.99 0.98 9.68
N GLU A 264 -13.58 2.25 9.76
CA GLU A 264 -14.37 3.29 10.45
C GLU A 264 -15.55 3.93 9.68
N TYR A 265 -15.84 3.54 8.45
CA TYR A 265 -17.03 4.03 7.74
C TYR A 265 -17.67 2.89 6.93
N GLN A 266 -18.51 2.10 7.60
CA GLN A 266 -19.60 1.33 6.99
C GLN A 266 -20.91 2.08 7.16
#